data_AF-A0A2G4ITM9-F1
#
_entry.id   AF-A0A2G4ITM9-F1
#
_cell.length_a   1.000
_cell.length_b   1.000
_cell.length_c   1.000
_cell.angle_alpha   90.00
_cell.angle_beta   90.00
_cell.angle_gamma   90.00
#
_symmetry.space_group_name_H-M   'P 1'
#
loop_
_entity.id
_entity.type
_entity.pdbx_description
1 polymer ?
#
loop_
_entity_poly.entity_id
_entity_poly.type
_entity_poly.pdbx_seq_one_letter_code
_entity_poly.pdbx_strand_id
1 'polypeptide(L)'
;MSQSTTDVRFREALDALPVHLRVARAAALFAWARGFIGREILARTGPIPPARLKWETAMRLYGSEATSRRLIQRMLDHVPD
;
A
#
# COMPACT_ATOMS: atom_id res chain seq x y z
N MET A 1 -5.92 17.72 23.65
CA MET A 1 -4.61 18.14 23.12
C MET A 1 -4.85 19.19 22.05
N SER A 2 -4.26 20.38 22.17
CA SER A 2 -4.34 21.41 21.13
C SER A 2 -3.52 20.98 19.91
N GLN A 3 -4.05 21.10 18.69
CA GLN A 3 -3.31 20.77 17.46
C GLN A 3 -2.19 21.78 17.24
N SER A 4 -1.04 21.34 16.74
CA SER A 4 0.08 22.24 16.48
C SER A 4 -0.24 23.16 15.29
N THR A 5 0.32 24.36 15.27
CA THR A 5 0.19 25.31 14.14
C THR A 5 0.65 24.69 12.81
N THR A 6 1.61 23.76 12.86
CA THR A 6 2.08 23.02 11.68
C THR A 6 1.02 22.07 11.13
N ASP A 7 0.29 21.36 12.00
CA ASP A 7 -0.76 20.42 11.58
C ASP A 7 -1.92 21.15 10.88
N VAL A 8 -2.28 22.33 11.39
CA VAL A 8 -3.33 23.19 10.82
C VAL A 8 -2.92 23.64 9.42
N ARG A 9 -1.73 24.23 9.27
CA ARG A 9 -1.22 24.69 7.97
C ARG A 9 -1.08 23.56 6.96
N PHE A 10 -0.65 22.39 7.41
CA PHE A 10 -0.54 21.22 6.55
C PHE A 10 -1.90 20.77 6.01
N ARG A 11 -2.94 20.79 6.85
CA ARG A 11 -4.31 20.43 6.46
C ARG A 11 -4.90 21.46 5.48
N GLU A 12 -4.74 22.75 5.74
CA GLU A 12 -5.18 23.80 4.83
C GLU A 12 -4.53 23.69 3.45
N ALA A 13 -3.22 23.43 3.40
CA ALA A 13 -2.51 23.21 2.14
C ALA A 13 -2.99 21.95 1.40
N LEU A 14 -3.37 20.89 2.13
CA LEU A 14 -3.96 19.69 1.55
C LEU A 14 -5.36 19.93 0.96
N ASP A 15 -6.19 20.69 1.67
CA ASP A 15 -7.56 20.98 1.27
C ASP A 15 -7.61 21.92 0.06
N ALA A 16 -6.63 22.81 -0.07
CA ALA A 16 -6.48 23.71 -1.22
C ALA A 16 -5.99 23.01 -2.51
N LEU A 17 -5.56 21.75 -2.45
CA LEU A 17 -5.07 21.04 -3.64
C LEU A 17 -6.21 20.71 -4.61
N PRO A 18 -6.03 20.95 -5.92
CA PRO A 18 -6.89 20.39 -6.96
C PRO A 18 -7.07 18.86 -6.81
N VAL A 19 -8.27 18.36 -7.11
CA VAL A 19 -8.63 16.94 -6.97
C VAL A 19 -7.62 16.01 -7.65
N HIS A 20 -7.18 16.35 -8.86
CA HIS A 20 -6.21 15.52 -9.59
C HIS A 20 -4.85 15.42 -8.87
N LEU A 21 -4.40 16.47 -8.18
CA LEU A 21 -3.18 16.43 -7.37
C LEU A 21 -3.36 15.62 -6.09
N ARG A 22 -4.55 15.68 -5.47
CA ARG A 22 -4.89 14.82 -4.32
C ARG A 22 -4.85 13.34 -4.71
N VAL A 23 -5.42 12.99 -5.87
CA VAL A 23 -5.38 11.63 -6.42
C VAL A 23 -3.94 11.20 -6.75
N ALA A 24 -3.16 12.05 -7.43
CA ALA A 24 -1.77 11.74 -7.76
C ALA A 24 -0.92 11.50 -6.50
N ARG A 25 -1.12 12.32 -5.46
CA ARG A 25 -0.45 12.14 -4.17
C ARG A 25 -0.86 10.85 -3.46
N ALA A 26 -2.15 10.51 -3.46
CA ALA A 26 -2.62 9.24 -2.91
C ALA A 26 -2.01 8.06 -3.66
N ALA A 27 -1.96 8.10 -4.99
CA ALA A 27 -1.32 7.08 -5.81
C ALA A 27 0.17 6.93 -5.50
N ALA A 28 0.89 8.04 -5.31
CA ALA A 28 2.30 8.02 -4.91
C ALA A 28 2.50 7.38 -3.53
N LEU A 29 1.63 7.69 -2.56
CA LEU A 29 1.67 7.08 -1.24
C LEU A 29 1.39 5.56 -1.31
N PHE A 30 0.41 5.14 -2.11
CA PHE A 30 0.11 3.71 -2.32
C PHE A 30 1.25 2.98 -3.04
N ALA A 31 1.94 3.62 -3.99
CA ALA A 31 3.11 3.06 -4.63
C ALA A 31 4.27 2.90 -3.64
N TRP A 32 4.52 3.92 -2.82
CA TRP A 32 5.53 3.86 -1.76
C TRP A 32 5.23 2.74 -0.75
N ALA A 33 4.00 2.65 -0.26
CA ALA A 33 3.60 1.63 0.71
C ALA A 33 3.77 0.21 0.17
N ARG A 34 3.34 -0.04 -1.09
CA ARG A 34 3.58 -1.32 -1.78
C ARG A 34 5.06 -1.65 -1.87
N GLY A 35 5.89 -0.69 -2.27
CA GLY A 35 7.34 -0.88 -2.37
C GLY A 35 7.99 -1.17 -1.02
N PHE A 36 7.57 -0.47 0.04
CA PHE A 36 8.08 -0.69 1.39
C PHE A 36 7.75 -2.08 1.93
N ILE A 37 6.49 -2.51 1.80
CA ILE A 37 6.04 -3.85 2.20
C ILE A 37 6.75 -4.94 1.39
N GLY A 38 6.85 -4.77 0.07
CA GLY A 38 7.55 -5.73 -0.78
C GLY A 38 9.01 -5.93 -0.37
N ARG A 39 9.72 -4.85 -0.03
CA ARG A 39 11.10 -4.95 0.49
C ARG A 39 11.16 -5.65 1.84
N GLU A 40 10.22 -5.40 2.75
CA GLU A 40 10.16 -6.10 4.04
C GLU A 40 9.93 -7.60 3.88
N ILE A 41 9.06 -8.00 2.94
CA ILE A 41 8.82 -9.41 2.62
C ILE A 41 10.12 -10.06 2.13
N LEU A 42 10.77 -9.49 1.10
CA LEU A 42 12.02 -10.01 0.57
C LEU A 42 13.13 -10.11 1.62
N ALA A 43 13.22 -9.12 2.52
CA ALA A 43 14.21 -9.14 3.59
C ALA A 43 13.98 -10.29 4.60
N ARG A 44 12.74 -10.74 4.79
CA ARG A 44 12.40 -11.81 5.73
C ARG A 44 12.35 -13.19 5.10
N THR A 45 11.88 -13.31 3.86
CA THR A 45 11.64 -14.60 3.20
C THR A 45 12.73 -14.97 2.21
N GLY A 46 13.64 -14.06 1.89
CA GLY A 46 14.56 -14.20 0.78
C GLY A 46 13.89 -13.90 -0.58
N PRO A 47 14.65 -14.04 -1.68
CA PRO A 47 14.13 -13.82 -3.03
C PRO A 47 12.97 -14.76 -3.36
N ILE A 48 11.90 -14.20 -3.93
CA ILE A 48 10.74 -14.94 -4.44
C ILE A 48 10.38 -14.42 -5.84
N PRO A 49 9.64 -15.20 -6.66
CA PRO A 49 9.22 -14.74 -7.97
C PRO A 49 8.45 -13.40 -7.90
N PRO A 50 8.64 -12.47 -8.86
CA PRO A 50 7.95 -11.17 -8.86
C PRO A 50 6.42 -11.28 -8.80
N ALA A 51 5.85 -12.31 -9.45
CA ALA A 51 4.42 -12.59 -9.41
C ALA A 51 3.94 -12.95 -7.99
N ARG A 52 4.74 -13.73 -7.24
CA ARG A 52 4.43 -14.09 -5.85
C ARG A 52 4.56 -12.87 -4.95
N LEU A 53 5.65 -12.12 -5.07
CA LEU A 53 5.87 -10.88 -4.29
C LEU A 53 4.71 -9.89 -4.43
N LYS A 54 4.17 -9.74 -5.65
CA LYS A 54 3.00 -8.89 -5.91
C LYS A 54 1.81 -9.30 -5.05
N TRP A 55 1.47 -10.58 -5.01
CA TRP A 55 0.28 -11.06 -4.29
C TRP A 55 0.49 -11.15 -2.78
N GLU A 56 1.69 -11.50 -2.31
CA GLU A 56 2.04 -11.43 -0.88
C GLU A 56 1.96 -9.98 -0.37
N THR A 57 2.45 -9.02 -1.16
CA THR A 57 2.31 -7.59 -0.86
C THR A 57 0.83 -7.17 -0.80
N ALA A 58 0.02 -7.64 -1.75
CA ALA A 58 -1.42 -7.37 -1.76
C ALA A 58 -2.13 -7.98 -0.54
N MET A 59 -1.76 -9.20 -0.14
CA MET A 59 -2.31 -9.88 1.04
C MET A 59 -2.08 -9.06 2.30
N ARG A 60 -0.89 -8.45 2.44
CA ARG A 60 -0.56 -7.61 3.60
C ARG A 60 -1.29 -6.27 3.61
N LEU A 61 -1.58 -5.69 2.44
CA LEU A 61 -2.29 -4.42 2.33
C LEU A 61 -3.81 -4.54 2.46
N TYR A 62 -4.39 -5.61 1.93
CA TYR A 62 -5.83 -5.72 1.73
C TYR A 62 -6.46 -6.95 2.39
N GLY A 63 -5.66 -7.88 2.93
CA GLY A 63 -6.13 -9.16 3.48
C GLY A 63 -6.89 -9.07 4.79
N SER A 64 -7.08 -7.87 5.35
CA SER A 64 -7.98 -7.64 6.49
C SER A 64 -9.45 -7.75 6.11
N GLU A 65 -9.80 -7.52 4.84
CA GLU A 65 -11.16 -7.70 4.33
C GLU A 65 -11.31 -9.10 3.71
N ALA A 66 -12.37 -9.82 4.10
CA ALA A 66 -12.50 -11.25 3.83
C ALA A 66 -12.60 -11.57 2.32
N THR A 67 -13.28 -10.74 1.54
CA THR A 67 -13.45 -10.91 0.10
C THR A 67 -12.13 -10.72 -0.63
N SER A 68 -11.42 -9.64 -0.32
CA SER A 68 -10.10 -9.31 -0.82
C SER A 68 -9.10 -10.43 -0.49
N ARG A 69 -9.09 -10.89 0.77
CA ARG A 69 -8.28 -12.02 1.20
C ARG A 69 -8.53 -13.27 0.35
N ARG A 70 -9.79 -13.66 0.14
CA ARG A 70 -10.14 -14.84 -0.67
C ARG A 70 -9.69 -14.70 -2.12
N LEU A 71 -9.87 -13.53 -2.72
CA LEU A 71 -9.45 -13.27 -4.10
C LEU A 71 -7.93 -13.34 -4.23
N ILE A 72 -7.20 -12.72 -3.30
CA ILE A 72 -5.73 -12.72 -3.32
C ILE A 72 -5.18 -14.13 -3.08
N GLN A 73 -5.79 -14.89 -2.16
CA GLN A 73 -5.38 -16.28 -1.91
C GLN A 73 -5.50 -17.13 -3.17
N ARG A 74 -6.62 -17.03 -3.91
CA ARG A 74 -6.77 -17.74 -5.20
C ARG A 74 -5.64 -17.39 -6.15
N MET A 75 -5.22 -16.12 -6.21
CA MET A 75 -4.11 -15.74 -7.08
C MET A 75 -2.77 -16.32 -6.61
N LEU A 76 -2.52 -16.37 -5.31
CA LEU A 76 -1.32 -17.01 -4.75
C LEU A 76 -1.27 -18.50 -5.08
N ASP A 77 -2.40 -19.20 -4.98
CA ASP A 77 -2.49 -20.65 -5.25
C ASP A 77 -2.14 -21.01 -6.71
N HIS A 78 -2.20 -20.03 -7.64
CA HIS A 78 -1.88 -20.23 -9.06
C HIS A 78 -0.48 -19.73 -9.44
N VAL A 79 0.28 -19.13 -8.51
CA VAL A 79 1.65 -18.69 -8.78
C VAL A 79 2.62 -19.79 -8.37
N PRO A 80 3.43 -20.32 -9.31
CA PRO A 80 4.46 -21.30 -8.97
C PRO A 80 5.50 -20.70 -8.01
N ASP A 81 6.09 -21.57 -7.18
CA ASP A 81 7.14 -21.21 -6.21
C ASP A 81 8.42 -20.68 -6.87
#